data_AF-A0A960R6L4-F1
#
_entry.id   AF-A0A960R6L4-F1
#
_cell.length_a   1.000
_cell.length_b   1.000
_cell.length_c   1.000
_cell.angle_alpha   90.00
_cell.angle_beta   90.00
_cell.angle_gamma   90.00
#
_symmetry.space_group_name_H-M   'P 1'
#
loop_
_entity.id
_entity.type
_entity.pdbx_description
1 polymer ?
#
loop_
_entity_poly.entity_id
_entity_poly.type
_entity_poly.pdbx_seq_one_letter_code
_entity_poly.pdbx_strand_id
1 'polypeptide(L)'
;MEPNSSVSASTTRHLPVIRVFVSSTFSDLVAERNALAEKVWPELERYCRQRGFTFQAIDLRWGVPSEAGLDHRTMQICFEELHRAQEASPEPNFLILLGDKYGWRPLPETISEAEYARLHEHAQSPDEQRTLESWYRRDGNAFPPHHILRARTDSPDGQDYTRVAEAESRLHDTDAWLAVQETLWAIVNRAYPVSLLTGRFADGTDEMPPGVRFQGSATEQEIWHGALQVENAREHVVAWFREIDQTGRNPEPSQLKHFLDLLPNQSPDPVAASALAALKTQVEEKLGAGPINPAICRWATDASGAFTGEVTTDHIAPMCETILTRLRSLILRQINDYWKADLSADDATAGAVQASAHTLDLELRDHHRFAQERGPVDGFVGRDEQVRTLRDYLQATTNRPLIVHGPSGSGKTALLAYVAQQPFPPGAESGGVSSLILTRFIGAHPESSTLRGL
;
A
#
# COMPACT_ATOMS: atom_id res chain seq x y z
N MET A 1 -20.71 -33.74 -43.82
CA MET A 1 -20.71 -32.28 -43.67
C MET A 1 -21.17 -32.00 -42.25
N GLU A 2 -20.23 -31.63 -41.40
CA GLU A 2 -20.39 -31.47 -39.96
C GLU A 2 -21.26 -30.27 -39.59
N PRO A 3 -21.97 -30.31 -38.45
CA PRO A 3 -22.75 -29.19 -37.95
C PRO A 3 -21.87 -28.15 -37.27
N ASN A 4 -22.16 -26.88 -37.54
CA ASN A 4 -21.57 -25.69 -36.91
C ASN A 4 -21.50 -25.80 -35.38
N SER A 5 -20.29 -25.81 -34.84
CA SER A 5 -20.02 -25.56 -33.43
C SER A 5 -20.08 -24.05 -33.16
N SER A 6 -21.11 -23.64 -32.42
CA SER A 6 -21.20 -22.31 -31.83
C SER A 6 -20.20 -22.22 -30.68
N VAL A 7 -19.10 -21.51 -30.91
CA VAL A 7 -18.16 -21.13 -29.85
C VAL A 7 -18.84 -20.08 -28.99
N SER A 8 -19.31 -20.46 -27.79
CA SER A 8 -19.74 -19.48 -26.78
C SER A 8 -18.51 -18.71 -26.30
N ALA A 9 -18.37 -17.47 -26.73
CA ALA A 9 -17.40 -16.55 -26.14
C ALA A 9 -17.80 -16.29 -24.69
N SER A 10 -17.07 -16.91 -23.75
CA SER A 10 -17.16 -16.65 -22.31
C SER A 10 -16.72 -15.21 -22.05
N THR A 11 -17.66 -14.27 -21.99
CA THR A 11 -17.46 -12.91 -21.49
C THR A 11 -17.16 -12.92 -19.99
N THR A 12 -15.90 -12.74 -19.63
CA THR A 12 -15.46 -12.58 -18.24
C THR A 12 -15.93 -11.21 -17.73
N ARG A 13 -16.96 -11.17 -16.89
CA ARG A 13 -17.36 -9.96 -16.14
C ARG A 13 -16.27 -9.65 -15.10
N HIS A 14 -15.69 -8.44 -15.09
CA HIS A 14 -14.89 -8.02 -13.94
C HIS A 14 -15.83 -7.60 -12.82
N LEU A 15 -15.75 -8.31 -11.71
CA LEU A 15 -16.53 -8.05 -10.51
C LEU A 15 -15.83 -6.96 -9.69
N PRO A 16 -16.56 -6.06 -9.00
CA PRO A 16 -15.97 -5.11 -8.07
C PRO A 16 -15.06 -5.85 -7.06
N VAL A 17 -13.94 -5.22 -6.70
CA VAL A 17 -12.91 -5.85 -5.85
C VAL A 17 -12.93 -5.23 -4.47
N ILE A 18 -12.97 -6.07 -3.43
CA ILE A 18 -12.67 -5.66 -2.05
C ILE A 18 -11.20 -5.98 -1.78
N ARG A 19 -10.38 -4.95 -1.54
CA ARG A 19 -8.95 -5.03 -1.29
C ARG A 19 -8.68 -4.75 0.19
N VAL A 20 -8.08 -5.70 0.90
CA VAL A 20 -7.66 -5.53 2.30
C VAL A 20 -6.15 -5.55 2.37
N PHE A 21 -5.52 -4.41 2.72
CA PHE A 21 -4.10 -4.34 2.99
C PHE A 21 -3.78 -4.88 4.39
N VAL A 22 -2.77 -5.75 4.49
CA VAL A 22 -2.34 -6.38 5.75
C VAL A 22 -1.03 -5.75 6.21
N SER A 23 -1.08 -5.01 7.32
CA SER A 23 0.08 -4.43 7.97
C SER A 23 0.53 -5.30 9.15
N SER A 24 1.80 -5.72 9.14
CA SER A 24 2.42 -6.55 10.19
C SER A 24 3.94 -6.38 10.20
N THR A 25 4.66 -7.06 11.08
CA THR A 25 6.12 -7.24 10.94
C THR A 25 6.45 -8.51 10.13
N PHE A 26 7.73 -8.71 9.77
CA PHE A 26 8.19 -9.83 8.96
C PHE A 26 8.26 -11.16 9.71
N SER A 27 8.97 -11.20 10.84
CA SER A 27 9.28 -12.47 11.52
C SER A 27 8.33 -12.84 12.65
N ASP A 28 7.75 -11.83 13.31
CA ASP A 28 7.04 -12.00 14.58
C ASP A 28 5.70 -12.72 14.44
N LEU A 29 5.01 -12.47 13.32
CA LEU A 29 3.62 -12.88 13.09
C LEU A 29 3.50 -13.85 11.90
N VAL A 30 4.54 -14.64 11.63
CA VAL A 30 4.56 -15.58 10.50
C VAL A 30 3.44 -16.61 10.63
N ALA A 31 3.25 -17.18 11.82
CA ALA A 31 2.25 -18.22 12.06
C ALA A 31 0.82 -17.69 11.83
N GLU A 32 0.54 -16.47 12.30
CA GLU A 32 -0.73 -15.78 12.16
C GLU A 32 -1.03 -15.48 10.68
N ARG A 33 -0.07 -14.89 9.97
CA ARG A 33 -0.22 -14.58 8.55
C ARG A 33 -0.45 -15.83 7.71
N ASN A 34 0.30 -16.90 7.98
CA ASN A 34 0.12 -18.20 7.33
C ASN A 34 -1.28 -18.75 7.57
N ALA A 35 -1.78 -18.68 8.80
CA ALA A 35 -3.12 -19.14 9.13
C ALA A 35 -4.23 -18.30 8.45
N LEU A 36 -4.05 -16.99 8.31
CA LEU A 36 -4.97 -16.14 7.55
C LEU A 36 -5.01 -16.53 6.06
N ALA A 37 -3.85 -16.76 5.46
CA ALA A 37 -3.74 -17.19 4.07
C ALA A 37 -4.33 -18.57 3.80
N GLU A 38 -4.17 -19.50 4.74
CA GLU A 38 -4.70 -20.85 4.60
C GLU A 38 -6.21 -20.90 4.87
N LYS A 39 -6.71 -20.16 5.87
CA LYS A 39 -8.05 -20.37 6.44
C LYS A 39 -9.03 -19.22 6.21
N VAL A 40 -8.56 -17.97 6.15
CA VAL A 40 -9.43 -16.78 6.12
C VAL A 40 -9.60 -16.24 4.70
N TRP A 41 -8.52 -16.02 3.96
CA TRP A 41 -8.59 -15.45 2.60
C TRP A 41 -9.42 -16.30 1.63
N PRO A 42 -9.26 -17.65 1.55
CA PRO A 42 -10.07 -18.47 0.65
C PRO A 42 -11.57 -18.42 1.00
N GLU A 43 -11.89 -18.31 2.28
CA GLU A 43 -13.26 -18.21 2.78
C GLU A 43 -13.90 -16.86 2.47
N LEU A 44 -13.13 -15.77 2.46
CA LEU A 44 -13.58 -14.44 2.03
C LEU A 44 -13.70 -14.33 0.51
N GLU A 45 -12.77 -14.92 -0.25
CA GLU A 45 -12.86 -15.02 -1.71
C GLU A 45 -14.14 -15.73 -2.14
N ARG A 46 -14.43 -16.89 -1.53
CA ARG A 46 -15.67 -17.63 -1.79
C ARG A 46 -16.89 -16.81 -1.40
N TYR A 47 -16.85 -16.13 -0.25
CA TYR A 47 -17.95 -15.32 0.25
C TYR A 47 -18.30 -14.14 -0.67
N CYS A 48 -17.28 -13.42 -1.16
CA CYS A 48 -17.43 -12.30 -2.09
C CYS A 48 -17.87 -12.78 -3.48
N ARG A 49 -17.25 -13.85 -3.99
CA ARG A 49 -17.57 -14.38 -5.34
C ARG A 49 -19.03 -14.81 -5.46
N GLN A 50 -19.59 -15.41 -4.41
CA GLN A 50 -21.02 -15.78 -4.37
C GLN A 50 -21.97 -14.57 -4.44
N ARG A 51 -21.48 -13.35 -4.18
CA ARG A 51 -22.25 -12.10 -4.14
C ARG A 51 -21.88 -11.13 -5.26
N GLY A 52 -21.14 -11.60 -6.27
CA GLY A 52 -20.74 -10.77 -7.41
C GLY A 52 -19.58 -9.82 -7.12
N PHE A 53 -18.75 -10.11 -6.12
CA PHE A 53 -17.53 -9.37 -5.81
C PHE A 53 -16.30 -10.27 -5.92
N THR A 54 -15.13 -9.67 -6.07
CA THR A 54 -13.83 -10.32 -5.84
C THR A 54 -13.23 -9.83 -4.54
N PHE A 55 -12.37 -10.64 -3.93
CA PHE A 55 -11.64 -10.29 -2.72
C PHE A 55 -10.15 -10.42 -3.01
N GLN A 56 -9.37 -9.49 -2.49
CA GLN A 56 -7.90 -9.52 -2.56
C GLN A 56 -7.31 -9.07 -1.22
N ALA A 57 -6.58 -9.98 -0.57
CA ALA A 57 -5.69 -9.60 0.52
C ALA A 57 -4.34 -9.13 -0.06
N ILE A 58 -3.82 -8.01 0.42
CA ILE A 58 -2.53 -7.44 0.02
C ILE A 58 -1.58 -7.57 1.21
N ASP A 59 -0.79 -8.65 1.21
CA ASP A 59 0.30 -8.86 2.16
C ASP A 59 1.63 -8.83 1.39
N LEU A 60 2.30 -7.68 1.39
CA LEU A 60 3.58 -7.49 0.68
C LEU A 60 4.74 -8.23 1.36
N ARG A 61 4.51 -8.80 2.54
CA ARG A 61 5.48 -9.56 3.32
C ARG A 61 5.28 -11.06 3.11
N TRP A 62 4.28 -11.48 2.34
CA TRP A 62 4.05 -12.88 1.99
C TRP A 62 5.12 -13.37 1.03
N GLY A 63 5.77 -14.49 1.35
CA GLY A 63 6.84 -15.05 0.52
C GLY A 63 8.16 -14.27 0.56
N VAL A 64 8.28 -13.24 1.41
CA VAL A 64 9.53 -12.51 1.66
C VAL A 64 10.16 -13.02 2.96
N PRO A 65 11.32 -13.70 2.90
CA PRO A 65 11.89 -14.38 4.07
C PRO A 65 12.51 -13.42 5.11
N SER A 66 12.90 -12.20 4.71
CA SER A 66 13.53 -11.22 5.60
C SER A 66 13.42 -9.79 5.08
N GLU A 67 13.59 -8.82 5.98
CA GLU A 67 13.70 -7.38 5.67
C GLU A 67 14.83 -7.08 4.68
N ALA A 68 15.94 -7.82 4.72
CA ALA A 68 17.05 -7.71 3.77
C ALA A 68 16.64 -8.03 2.31
N GLY A 69 15.53 -8.76 2.14
CA GLY A 69 14.89 -8.98 0.85
C GLY A 69 14.23 -7.73 0.26
N LEU A 70 14.02 -6.67 1.02
CA LEU A 70 13.35 -5.46 0.58
C LEU A 70 14.35 -4.42 0.08
N ASP A 71 14.07 -3.80 -1.06
CA ASP A 71 14.72 -2.53 -1.39
C ASP A 71 14.08 -1.43 -0.53
N HIS A 72 14.79 -0.34 -0.20
CA HIS A 72 14.19 0.77 0.57
C HIS A 72 13.00 1.42 -0.15
N ARG A 73 12.80 1.11 -1.43
CA ARG A 73 11.59 1.43 -2.21
C ARG A 73 10.31 0.71 -1.77
N THR A 74 10.41 -0.21 -0.82
CA THR A 74 9.27 -1.02 -0.40
C THR A 74 8.18 -0.17 0.27
N MET A 75 8.55 0.92 0.95
CA MET A 75 7.56 1.79 1.61
C MET A 75 6.68 2.55 0.61
N GLN A 76 7.23 3.05 -0.51
CA GLN A 76 6.41 3.65 -1.57
C GLN A 76 5.39 2.63 -2.11
N ILE A 77 5.81 1.39 -2.36
CA ILE A 77 4.91 0.33 -2.83
C ILE A 77 3.82 0.04 -1.79
N CYS A 78 4.17 -0.03 -0.50
CA CYS A 78 3.19 -0.18 0.58
C CYS A 78 2.16 0.95 0.57
N PHE A 79 2.61 2.20 0.49
CA PHE A 79 1.73 3.37 0.50
C PHE A 79 0.86 3.46 -0.75
N GLU A 80 1.41 3.18 -1.94
CA GLU A 80 0.63 3.13 -3.18
C GLU A 80 -0.45 2.05 -3.13
N GLU A 81 -0.13 0.84 -2.64
CA GLU A 81 -1.12 -0.23 -2.51
C GLU A 81 -2.17 0.06 -1.45
N LEU A 82 -1.78 0.68 -0.34
CA LEU A 82 -2.70 1.14 0.69
C LEU A 82 -3.65 2.21 0.15
N HIS A 83 -3.11 3.21 -0.54
CA HIS A 83 -3.88 4.27 -1.16
C HIS A 83 -4.85 3.72 -2.20
N ARG A 84 -4.40 2.78 -3.05
CA ARG A 84 -5.29 2.04 -3.97
C ARG A 84 -6.39 1.28 -3.23
N ALA A 85 -6.09 0.66 -2.10
CA ALA A 85 -7.10 -0.02 -1.29
C ALA A 85 -8.10 0.97 -0.66
N GLN A 86 -7.67 2.17 -0.27
CA GLN A 86 -8.53 3.20 0.32
C GLN A 86 -9.40 3.91 -0.71
N GLU A 87 -8.86 4.30 -1.86
CA GLU A 87 -9.58 5.10 -2.87
C GLU A 87 -10.41 4.25 -3.83
N ALA A 88 -9.88 3.10 -4.27
CA ALA A 88 -10.47 2.36 -5.37
C ALA A 88 -11.33 1.16 -4.94
N SER A 89 -11.22 0.72 -3.69
CA SER A 89 -11.95 -0.43 -3.15
C SER A 89 -13.00 0.01 -2.13
N PRO A 90 -14.20 -0.59 -2.16
CA PRO A 90 -15.10 -0.53 -1.01
C PRO A 90 -14.38 -1.04 0.23
N GLU A 91 -14.79 -0.52 1.39
CA GLU A 91 -14.26 -0.97 2.67
C GLU A 91 -14.63 -2.45 2.93
N PRO A 92 -13.98 -3.15 3.89
CA PRO A 92 -12.79 -2.77 4.64
C PRO A 92 -11.51 -2.81 3.80
N ASN A 93 -10.52 -1.99 4.20
CA ASN A 93 -9.34 -1.70 3.38
C ASN A 93 -8.03 -1.97 4.13
N PHE A 94 -8.08 -2.14 5.46
CA PHE A 94 -6.89 -2.24 6.29
C PHE A 94 -7.06 -3.23 7.45
N LEU A 95 -6.11 -4.15 7.58
CA LEU A 95 -5.96 -5.08 8.69
C LEU A 95 -4.61 -4.88 9.36
N ILE A 96 -4.63 -4.58 10.65
CA ILE A 96 -3.44 -4.39 11.50
C ILE A 96 -3.18 -5.67 12.29
N LEU A 97 -1.97 -6.20 12.21
CA LEU A 97 -1.48 -7.28 13.06
C LEU A 97 -0.24 -6.78 13.83
N LEU A 98 -0.32 -6.67 15.15
CA LEU A 98 0.82 -6.27 16.00
C LEU A 98 1.14 -7.36 17.02
N GLY A 99 2.41 -7.78 17.08
CA GLY A 99 2.92 -8.73 18.07
C GLY A 99 3.76 -8.01 19.13
N ASP A 100 4.98 -8.49 19.35
CA ASP A 100 5.93 -8.00 20.36
C ASP A 100 7.19 -7.38 19.73
N LYS A 101 7.30 -7.44 18.39
CA LYS A 101 8.36 -6.77 17.62
C LYS A 101 7.83 -5.45 17.04
N TYR A 102 8.51 -4.34 17.31
CA TYR A 102 8.25 -3.05 16.66
C TYR A 102 8.64 -3.08 15.19
N GLY A 103 9.73 -3.79 14.88
CA GLY A 103 10.13 -4.18 13.53
C GLY A 103 11.03 -3.19 12.82
N TRP A 104 11.27 -3.49 11.54
CA TRP A 104 12.16 -2.75 10.66
C TRP A 104 11.90 -1.25 10.64
N ARG A 105 12.98 -0.46 10.72
CA ARG A 105 12.96 0.99 10.56
C ARG A 105 13.64 1.35 9.23
N PRO A 106 12.88 1.72 8.19
CA PRO A 106 13.46 2.05 6.90
C PRO A 106 14.13 3.43 6.93
N LEU A 107 15.21 3.59 6.15
CA LEU A 107 15.64 4.94 5.77
C LEU A 107 14.54 5.57 4.89
N PRO A 108 14.19 6.85 5.08
CA PRO A 108 13.17 7.49 4.26
C PRO A 108 13.57 7.47 2.79
N GLU A 109 12.72 6.92 1.94
CA GLU A 109 12.98 6.86 0.50
C GLU A 109 12.99 8.26 -0.11
N THR A 110 12.05 9.11 0.29
CA THR A 110 11.94 10.49 -0.18
C THR A 110 12.08 11.47 0.98
N ILE A 111 12.91 12.48 0.82
CA ILE A 111 13.07 13.58 1.78
C ILE A 111 12.97 14.92 1.05
N SER A 112 12.22 15.85 1.63
CA SER A 112 12.08 17.23 1.12
C SER A 112 13.42 17.97 1.12
N GLU A 113 13.49 19.09 0.39
CA GLU A 113 14.66 19.98 0.40
C GLU A 113 15.02 20.45 1.81
N ALA A 114 14.02 20.75 2.65
CA ALA A 114 14.23 21.18 4.03
C ALA A 114 14.79 20.05 4.91
N GLU A 115 14.25 18.82 4.75
CA GLU A 115 14.76 17.64 5.45
C GLU A 115 16.20 17.31 5.00
N TYR A 116 16.49 17.38 3.71
CA TYR A 116 17.84 17.17 3.17
C TYR A 116 18.83 18.20 3.72
N ALA A 117 18.48 19.49 3.71
CA ALA A 117 19.33 20.53 4.27
C ALA A 117 19.65 20.27 5.75
N ARG A 118 18.66 19.85 6.53
CA ARG A 118 18.86 19.47 7.94
C ARG A 118 19.78 18.26 8.09
N LEU A 119 19.62 17.22 7.27
CA LEU A 119 20.54 16.07 7.28
C LEU A 119 21.98 16.50 6.93
N HIS A 120 22.14 17.37 5.93
CA HIS A 120 23.44 17.88 5.50
C HIS A 120 24.13 18.70 6.60
N GLU A 121 23.40 19.59 7.29
CA GLU A 121 23.90 20.34 8.45
C GLU A 121 24.39 19.43 9.59
N HIS A 122 23.78 18.26 9.74
CA HIS A 122 24.13 17.29 10.76
C HIS A 122 25.21 16.30 10.30
N ALA A 123 25.67 16.32 9.05
CA ALA A 123 26.79 15.52 8.58
C ALA A 123 28.12 16.20 9.00
N GLN A 124 28.82 15.57 9.94
CA GLN A 124 29.96 16.12 10.69
C GLN A 124 31.32 15.88 10.03
N SER A 125 31.37 15.01 9.01
CA SER A 125 32.61 14.70 8.29
C SER A 125 32.41 14.81 6.77
N PRO A 126 33.49 15.07 6.00
CA PRO A 126 33.44 15.03 4.54
C PRO A 126 32.98 13.67 3.98
N ASP A 127 33.20 12.57 4.72
CA ASP A 127 32.81 11.22 4.30
C ASP A 127 31.30 11.02 4.46
N GLU A 128 30.73 11.52 5.56
CA GLU A 128 29.29 11.54 5.80
C GLU A 128 28.55 12.38 4.76
N GLN A 129 29.05 13.60 4.47
CA GLN A 129 28.49 14.48 3.45
C GLN A 129 28.49 13.82 2.07
N ARG A 130 29.65 13.25 1.67
CA ARG A 130 29.75 12.51 0.40
C ARG A 130 28.82 11.31 0.36
N THR A 131 28.66 10.57 1.46
CA THR A 131 27.75 9.43 1.52
C THR A 131 26.30 9.89 1.34
N LEU A 132 25.88 10.94 2.05
CA LEU A 132 24.54 11.53 1.92
C LEU A 132 24.27 12.02 0.49
N GLU A 133 25.18 12.81 -0.08
CA GLU A 133 25.09 13.35 -1.45
C GLU A 133 25.06 12.25 -2.52
N SER A 134 25.83 11.17 -2.31
CA SER A 134 25.89 10.07 -3.26
C SER A 134 24.61 9.25 -3.25
N TRP A 135 24.04 8.97 -2.07
CA TRP A 135 22.89 8.08 -1.90
C TRP A 135 21.53 8.78 -2.00
N TYR A 136 21.41 10.05 -1.61
CA TYR A 136 20.19 10.84 -1.79
C TYR A 136 20.30 11.76 -3.01
N ARG A 137 19.71 11.33 -4.13
CA ARG A 137 19.73 12.08 -5.39
C ARG A 137 18.56 13.06 -5.43
N ARG A 138 18.86 14.33 -5.67
CA ARG A 138 17.85 15.35 -5.95
C ARG A 138 17.06 15.01 -7.22
N ASP A 139 15.74 14.95 -7.12
CA ASP A 139 14.82 14.92 -8.25
C ASP A 139 14.26 16.32 -8.50
N GLY A 140 14.82 16.99 -9.51
CA GLY A 140 14.36 18.30 -9.96
C GLY A 140 13.17 18.27 -10.91
N ASN A 141 12.72 17.08 -11.34
CA ASN A 141 11.53 16.95 -12.18
C ASN A 141 10.24 16.88 -11.35
N ALA A 142 10.35 16.53 -10.07
CA ALA A 142 9.25 16.57 -9.14
C ALA A 142 8.94 18.01 -8.68
N PHE A 143 7.67 18.29 -8.42
CA PHE A 143 7.22 19.56 -7.86
C PHE A 143 6.40 19.32 -6.57
N PRO A 144 6.86 19.78 -5.39
CA PRO A 144 8.16 20.43 -5.16
C PRO A 144 9.34 19.45 -5.36
N PRO A 145 10.54 19.96 -5.68
CA PRO A 145 11.74 19.14 -5.72
C PRO A 145 11.98 18.45 -4.38
N HIS A 146 12.48 17.22 -4.43
CA HIS A 146 12.83 16.43 -3.26
C HIS A 146 14.03 15.53 -3.58
N HIS A 147 14.60 14.87 -2.58
CA HIS A 147 15.69 13.92 -2.74
C HIS A 147 15.17 12.49 -2.57
N ILE A 148 15.66 11.59 -3.41
CA ILE A 148 15.29 10.18 -3.45
C ILE A 148 16.50 9.32 -3.11
N LEU A 149 16.32 8.39 -2.17
CA LEU A 149 17.31 7.37 -1.85
C LEU A 149 17.49 6.42 -3.05
N ARG A 150 18.71 6.33 -3.57
CA ARG A 150 19.04 5.47 -4.71
C ARG A 150 18.83 4.01 -4.40
N ALA A 151 18.22 3.27 -5.33
CA ALA A 151 18.08 1.81 -5.27
C ALA A 151 19.45 1.14 -5.07
N ARG A 152 19.50 0.03 -4.34
CA ARG A 152 20.78 -0.69 -4.10
C ARG A 152 21.41 -1.26 -5.38
N THR A 153 20.61 -1.44 -6.42
CA THR A 153 21.04 -1.83 -7.77
C THR A 153 21.46 -0.65 -8.67
N ASP A 154 21.19 0.59 -8.26
CA ASP A 154 21.55 1.85 -8.95
C ASP A 154 22.50 2.68 -8.07
N SER A 155 23.53 2.01 -7.57
CA SER A 155 24.49 2.59 -6.63
C SER A 155 25.40 3.62 -7.30
N PRO A 156 26.00 4.55 -6.53
CA PRO A 156 26.82 5.63 -7.08
C PRO A 156 28.09 5.15 -7.82
N ASP A 157 28.63 3.99 -7.46
CA ASP A 157 29.84 3.39 -8.04
C ASP A 157 29.53 2.29 -9.08
N GLY A 158 28.24 2.06 -9.38
CA GLY A 158 27.78 1.05 -10.33
C GLY A 158 27.89 -0.40 -9.83
N GLN A 159 28.19 -0.62 -8.55
CA GLN A 159 28.16 -1.95 -7.94
C GLN A 159 26.74 -2.38 -7.57
N ASP A 160 26.49 -3.68 -7.59
CA ASP A 160 25.25 -4.22 -7.04
C ASP A 160 25.40 -4.40 -5.53
N TYR A 161 24.72 -3.56 -4.75
CA TYR A 161 24.69 -3.65 -3.29
C TYR A 161 23.60 -4.62 -2.79
N THR A 162 22.90 -5.29 -3.71
CA THR A 162 21.95 -6.33 -3.35
C THR A 162 22.66 -7.64 -3.01
N ARG A 163 22.10 -8.32 -2.00
CA ARG A 163 22.14 -9.75 -1.69
C ARG A 163 23.39 -10.56 -2.08
N VAL A 164 24.05 -11.14 -1.08
CA VAL A 164 24.82 -12.38 -1.23
C VAL A 164 23.94 -13.55 -0.80
N ALA A 165 23.82 -14.59 -1.65
CA ALA A 165 23.19 -15.84 -1.26
C ALA A 165 24.21 -16.70 -0.50
N GLU A 166 23.96 -16.96 0.79
CA GLU A 166 24.66 -18.04 1.48
C GLU A 166 23.99 -19.41 1.20
N ALA A 167 24.69 -20.49 1.56
CA ALA A 167 24.32 -21.88 1.31
C ALA A 167 22.92 -22.29 1.83
N GLU A 168 22.30 -21.48 2.70
CA GLU A 168 20.98 -21.73 3.30
C GLU A 168 19.83 -20.90 2.69
N SER A 169 20.02 -20.26 1.54
CA SER A 169 18.95 -19.50 0.84
C SER A 169 18.41 -18.29 1.63
N ARG A 170 19.14 -17.82 2.65
CA ARG A 170 18.85 -16.57 3.36
C ARG A 170 19.50 -15.41 2.61
N LEU A 171 18.75 -14.33 2.47
CA LEU A 171 19.21 -13.10 1.84
C LEU A 171 19.77 -12.18 2.92
N HIS A 172 20.99 -11.71 2.73
CA HIS A 172 21.68 -10.78 3.61
C HIS A 172 22.10 -9.54 2.84
N ASP A 173 22.08 -8.40 3.52
CA ASP A 173 22.66 -7.17 3.01
C ASP A 173 24.17 -7.30 2.88
N THR A 174 24.76 -6.67 1.86
CA THR A 174 26.22 -6.68 1.68
C THR A 174 26.90 -5.86 2.78
N ASP A 175 28.11 -6.25 3.22
CA ASP A 175 28.87 -5.46 4.20
C ASP A 175 29.07 -4.00 3.77
N ALA A 176 29.24 -3.80 2.45
CA ALA A 176 29.37 -2.48 1.86
C ALA A 176 28.08 -1.64 2.01
N TRP A 177 26.90 -2.26 1.87
CA TRP A 177 25.61 -1.59 2.12
C TRP A 177 25.42 -1.31 3.61
N LEU A 178 25.77 -2.26 4.48
CA LEU A 178 25.66 -2.08 5.93
C LEU A 178 26.48 -0.88 6.40
N ALA A 179 27.68 -0.68 5.87
CA ALA A 179 28.52 0.48 6.18
C ALA A 179 27.91 1.82 5.71
N VAL A 180 27.31 1.84 4.50
CA VAL A 180 26.57 3.00 4.01
C VAL A 180 25.38 3.30 4.91
N GLN A 181 24.58 2.27 5.22
CA GLN A 181 23.39 2.38 6.02
C GLN A 181 23.71 2.87 7.44
N GLU A 182 24.78 2.37 8.06
CA GLU A 182 25.28 2.84 9.35
C GLU A 182 25.62 4.33 9.32
N THR A 183 26.32 4.77 8.27
CA THR A 183 26.68 6.18 8.07
C THR A 183 25.43 7.06 7.92
N LEU A 184 24.46 6.66 7.10
CA LEU A 184 23.21 7.40 6.91
C LEU A 184 22.40 7.45 8.21
N TRP A 185 22.31 6.35 8.96
CA TRP A 185 21.64 6.34 10.25
C TRP A 185 22.33 7.21 11.30
N ALA A 186 23.66 7.28 11.30
CA ALA A 186 24.37 8.19 12.19
C ALA A 186 23.97 9.65 11.93
N ILE A 187 23.82 10.05 10.67
CA ILE A 187 23.35 11.40 10.29
C ILE A 187 21.88 11.59 10.72
N VAL A 188 21.01 10.64 10.37
CA VAL A 188 19.58 10.68 10.71
C VAL A 188 19.35 10.76 12.22
N ASN A 189 20.06 9.98 13.02
CA ASN A 189 19.90 9.98 14.48
C ASN A 189 20.36 11.29 15.14
N ARG A 190 21.27 12.04 14.51
CA ARG A 190 21.63 13.39 14.96
C ARG A 190 20.59 14.42 14.55
N ALA A 191 20.13 14.37 13.30
CA ALA A 191 19.14 15.32 12.77
C ALA A 191 17.74 15.12 13.36
N TYR A 192 17.32 13.87 13.50
CA TYR A 192 16.00 13.41 13.95
C TYR A 192 16.18 12.36 15.05
N PRO A 193 16.50 12.75 16.28
CA PRO A 193 16.78 11.79 17.34
C PRO A 193 15.57 10.92 17.67
N VAL A 194 15.82 9.70 18.16
CA VAL A 194 14.77 8.73 18.54
C VAL A 194 13.81 9.26 19.60
N SER A 195 14.23 10.25 20.40
CA SER A 195 13.36 10.96 21.35
C SER A 195 12.18 11.66 20.69
N LEU A 196 12.22 11.92 19.38
CA LEU A 196 11.08 12.44 18.62
C LEU A 196 9.92 11.43 18.50
N LEU A 197 10.13 10.15 18.81
CA LEU A 197 9.03 9.19 18.95
C LEU A 197 8.24 9.40 20.25
N THR A 198 8.85 10.05 21.25
CA THR A 198 8.15 10.40 22.48
C THR A 198 7.19 11.54 22.20
N GLY A 199 5.92 11.38 22.58
CA GLY A 199 4.89 12.41 22.40
C GLY A 199 4.38 12.56 20.96
N ARG A 200 4.77 11.69 20.02
CA ARG A 200 4.34 11.72 18.61
C ARG A 200 2.83 11.64 18.36
N PHE A 201 2.05 11.29 19.38
CA PHE A 201 0.59 11.21 19.34
C PHE A 201 -0.11 12.38 20.06
N ALA A 202 0.64 13.32 20.66
CA ALA A 202 0.08 14.38 21.51
C ALA A 202 -0.67 15.48 20.73
N ASP A 203 -0.25 15.76 19.49
CA ASP A 203 -0.67 16.98 18.80
C ASP A 203 -1.85 16.80 17.83
N GLY A 204 -2.46 15.62 17.77
CA GLY A 204 -3.65 15.37 16.93
C GLY A 204 -3.48 15.80 15.47
N THR A 205 -2.23 15.82 14.97
CA THR A 205 -1.94 16.30 13.62
C THR A 205 -2.46 15.30 12.59
N ASP A 206 -3.15 15.81 11.56
CA ASP A 206 -3.60 15.00 10.43
C ASP A 206 -2.42 14.44 9.62
N GLU A 207 -1.22 15.00 9.77
CA GLU A 207 0.01 14.56 9.11
C GLU A 207 0.91 13.72 10.02
N MET A 208 1.55 12.70 9.43
CA MET A 208 2.55 11.87 10.09
C MET A 208 3.77 12.73 10.49
N PRO A 209 4.15 12.79 11.77
CA PRO A 209 5.20 13.68 12.23
C PRO A 209 6.58 13.22 11.73
N PRO A 210 7.55 14.14 11.56
CA PRO A 210 8.90 13.79 11.13
C PRO A 210 9.57 12.72 12.02
N GLY A 211 9.27 12.72 13.33
CA GLY A 211 9.74 11.67 14.24
C GLY A 211 9.36 10.27 13.76
N VAL A 212 8.14 10.06 13.29
CA VAL A 212 7.69 8.76 12.77
C VAL A 212 8.32 8.46 11.41
N ARG A 213 8.41 9.45 10.51
CA ARG A 213 9.05 9.27 9.19
C ARG A 213 10.49 8.77 9.29
N PHE A 214 11.28 9.36 10.21
CA PHE A 214 12.70 9.06 10.34
C PHE A 214 13.02 8.01 11.38
N GLN A 215 12.18 7.83 12.40
CA GLN A 215 12.47 6.92 13.52
C GLN A 215 11.42 5.81 13.67
N GLY A 216 10.25 5.92 13.06
CA GLY A 216 9.19 4.92 13.15
C GLY A 216 9.46 3.67 12.33
N SER A 217 8.92 2.53 12.77
CA SER A 217 8.98 1.30 11.99
C SER A 217 8.11 1.38 10.73
N ALA A 218 8.42 0.55 9.73
CA ALA A 218 7.61 0.42 8.52
C ALA A 218 6.14 0.15 8.83
N THR A 219 5.88 -0.75 9.79
CA THR A 219 4.53 -1.08 10.25
C THR A 219 3.85 0.12 10.92
N GLU A 220 4.57 0.92 11.72
CA GLU A 220 3.99 2.15 12.28
C GLU A 220 3.61 3.16 11.19
N GLN A 221 4.49 3.37 10.21
CA GLN A 221 4.21 4.30 9.11
C GLN A 221 3.01 3.85 8.28
N GLU A 222 2.86 2.54 8.01
CA GLU A 222 1.66 1.98 7.39
C GLU A 222 0.40 2.24 8.22
N ILE A 223 0.47 2.08 9.55
CA ILE A 223 -0.67 2.32 10.46
C ILE A 223 -1.05 3.80 10.50
N TRP A 224 -0.10 4.72 10.39
CA TRP A 224 -0.39 6.14 10.26
C TRP A 224 -1.29 6.41 9.06
N HIS A 225 -0.88 5.96 7.87
CA HIS A 225 -1.66 6.15 6.65
C HIS A 225 -2.95 5.30 6.60
N GLY A 226 -2.93 4.10 7.18
CA GLY A 226 -4.00 3.12 7.06
C GLY A 226 -5.11 3.26 8.10
N ALA A 227 -4.82 3.91 9.23
CA ALA A 227 -5.74 4.02 10.34
C ALA A 227 -5.70 5.37 11.07
N LEU A 228 -4.52 5.88 11.46
CA LEU A 228 -4.47 7.06 12.34
C LEU A 228 -4.93 8.34 11.63
N GLN A 229 -4.53 8.53 10.37
CA GLN A 229 -4.95 9.66 9.52
C GLN A 229 -6.33 9.46 8.88
N VAL A 230 -6.89 8.25 8.95
CA VAL A 230 -8.19 7.94 8.35
C VAL A 230 -9.30 8.36 9.33
N GLU A 231 -10.16 9.28 8.91
CA GLU A 231 -11.20 9.85 9.78
C GLU A 231 -12.18 8.77 10.28
N ASN A 232 -12.70 7.96 9.36
CA ASN A 232 -13.68 6.92 9.64
C ASN A 232 -13.05 5.54 9.96
N ALA A 233 -11.77 5.48 10.32
CA ALA A 233 -11.05 4.22 10.56
C ALA A 233 -11.79 3.24 11.48
N ARG A 234 -12.49 3.77 12.50
CA ARG A 234 -13.31 3.02 13.47
C ARG A 234 -14.36 2.11 12.80
N GLU A 235 -14.81 2.47 11.61
CA GLU A 235 -15.93 1.81 10.95
C GLU A 235 -15.51 0.59 10.16
N HIS A 236 -14.24 0.53 9.71
CA HIS A 236 -13.80 -0.45 8.72
C HIS A 236 -12.40 -1.04 8.94
N VAL A 237 -11.53 -0.39 9.72
CA VAL A 237 -10.22 -0.94 10.06
C VAL A 237 -10.38 -2.07 11.09
N VAL A 238 -9.66 -3.16 10.86
CA VAL A 238 -9.61 -4.30 11.80
C VAL A 238 -8.21 -4.38 12.37
N ALA A 239 -8.08 -4.61 13.68
CA ALA A 239 -6.79 -4.81 14.33
C ALA A 239 -6.81 -6.08 15.19
N TRP A 240 -5.69 -6.81 15.23
CA TRP A 240 -5.46 -7.95 16.12
C TRP A 240 -4.10 -7.83 16.78
N PHE A 241 -4.06 -7.97 18.11
CA PHE A 241 -2.83 -7.91 18.89
C PHE A 241 -2.47 -9.25 19.51
N ARG A 242 -1.17 -9.56 19.52
CA ARG A 242 -0.56 -10.69 20.21
C ARG A 242 0.44 -10.13 21.23
N GLU A 243 0.51 -10.79 22.38
CA GLU A 243 1.50 -10.52 23.43
C GLU A 243 2.14 -11.82 23.88
N ILE A 244 3.45 -11.78 24.14
CA ILE A 244 4.17 -12.90 24.76
C ILE A 244 4.20 -12.68 26.26
N ASP A 245 3.71 -13.67 27.00
CA ASP A 245 3.87 -13.71 28.44
C ASP A 245 5.36 -13.84 28.81
N GLN A 246 5.93 -12.72 29.27
CA GLN A 246 7.32 -12.65 29.73
C GLN A 246 7.47 -12.87 31.25
N THR A 247 6.40 -13.23 31.97
CA THR A 247 6.43 -13.39 33.44
C THR A 247 7.08 -14.69 33.90
N GLY A 248 7.23 -15.66 32.98
CA GLY A 248 7.84 -16.96 33.24
C GLY A 248 9.36 -17.01 32.99
N ARG A 249 9.87 -18.23 32.81
CA ARG A 249 11.25 -18.45 32.37
C ARG A 249 11.36 -18.09 30.88
N ASN A 250 12.04 -16.99 30.58
CA ASN A 250 12.28 -16.56 29.21
C ASN A 250 13.47 -17.30 28.59
N PRO A 251 13.45 -17.57 27.27
CA PRO A 251 14.62 -18.05 26.53
C PRO A 251 15.78 -17.04 26.58
N GLU A 252 16.97 -17.49 26.18
CA GLU A 252 18.11 -16.60 26.05
C GLU A 252 17.81 -15.51 25.01
N PRO A 253 18.12 -14.21 25.28
CA PRO A 253 17.79 -13.10 24.38
C PRO A 253 18.23 -13.29 22.93
N SER A 254 19.37 -13.95 22.71
CA SER A 254 19.91 -14.29 21.38
C SER A 254 18.96 -15.16 20.53
N GLN A 255 18.05 -15.90 21.17
CA GLN A 255 17.05 -16.75 20.52
C GLN A 255 15.76 -16.00 20.18
N LEU A 256 15.59 -14.75 20.67
CA LEU A 256 14.33 -14.02 20.61
C LEU A 256 14.21 -13.04 19.44
N LYS A 257 15.24 -12.94 18.58
CA LYS A 257 15.33 -11.97 17.47
C LYS A 257 14.12 -11.96 16.52
N HIS A 258 13.42 -13.09 16.41
CA HIS A 258 12.22 -13.22 15.56
C HIS A 258 11.00 -12.54 16.16
N PHE A 259 10.92 -12.43 17.49
CA PHE A 259 9.77 -11.91 18.23
C PHE A 259 10.03 -10.56 18.91
N LEU A 260 11.30 -10.21 19.15
CA LEU A 260 11.70 -8.98 19.82
C LEU A 260 12.75 -8.23 19.02
N ASP A 261 12.78 -6.91 19.17
CA ASP A 261 13.89 -6.08 18.70
C ASP A 261 15.05 -6.15 19.70
N LEU A 262 16.25 -6.35 19.18
CA LEU A 262 17.46 -6.55 19.98
C LEU A 262 18.49 -5.46 19.64
N LEU A 263 19.19 -5.00 20.66
CA LEU A 263 20.36 -4.14 20.53
C LEU A 263 21.58 -4.93 19.99
N PRO A 264 22.67 -4.27 19.57
CA PRO A 264 23.88 -4.96 19.08
C PRO A 264 24.50 -5.95 20.07
N ASN A 265 24.30 -5.75 21.37
CA ASN A 265 24.71 -6.67 22.44
C ASN A 265 23.73 -7.85 22.65
N GLN A 266 22.73 -8.00 21.78
CA GLN A 266 21.68 -9.02 21.78
C GLN A 266 20.68 -8.94 22.95
N SER A 267 20.68 -7.87 23.75
CA SER A 267 19.62 -7.64 24.75
C SER A 267 18.38 -7.00 24.10
N PRO A 268 17.17 -7.19 24.66
CA PRO A 268 15.97 -6.52 24.17
C PRO A 268 16.11 -5.00 24.12
N ASP A 269 15.60 -4.37 23.06
CA ASP A 269 15.61 -2.92 22.87
C ASP A 269 14.43 -2.27 23.61
N PRO A 270 14.67 -1.54 24.72
CA PRO A 270 13.60 -0.92 25.50
C PRO A 270 12.92 0.24 24.75
N VAL A 271 13.63 0.90 23.83
CA VAL A 271 13.08 2.02 23.06
C VAL A 271 12.08 1.50 22.03
N ALA A 272 12.43 0.43 21.31
CA ALA A 272 11.52 -0.25 20.40
C ALA A 272 10.28 -0.80 21.12
N ALA A 273 10.47 -1.46 22.27
CA ALA A 273 9.36 -1.97 23.09
C ALA A 273 8.41 -0.84 23.55
N SER A 274 8.97 0.29 24.01
CA SER A 274 8.17 1.46 24.41
C SER A 274 7.44 2.09 23.23
N ALA A 275 8.08 2.18 22.06
CA ALA A 275 7.46 2.69 20.84
C ALA A 275 6.28 1.82 20.39
N LEU A 276 6.44 0.49 20.39
CA LEU A 276 5.37 -0.46 20.08
C LEU A 276 4.21 -0.37 21.06
N ALA A 277 4.48 -0.30 22.37
CA ALA A 277 3.45 -0.16 23.39
C ALA A 277 2.61 1.11 23.17
N ALA A 278 3.27 2.25 22.92
CA ALA A 278 2.59 3.51 22.62
C ALA A 278 1.75 3.42 21.33
N LEU A 279 2.25 2.74 20.30
CA LEU A 279 1.53 2.54 19.04
C LEU A 279 0.27 1.68 19.25
N LYS A 280 0.39 0.57 20.00
CA LYS A 280 -0.75 -0.27 20.36
C LYS A 280 -1.83 0.56 21.02
N THR A 281 -1.50 1.30 22.09
CA THR A 281 -2.42 2.20 22.80
C THR A 281 -3.11 3.18 21.85
N GLN A 282 -2.35 3.85 20.98
CA GLN A 282 -2.91 4.81 20.03
C GLN A 282 -3.91 4.16 19.06
N VAL A 283 -3.63 2.95 18.58
CA VAL A 283 -4.56 2.20 17.72
C VAL A 283 -5.84 1.84 18.48
N GLU A 284 -5.74 1.43 19.76
CA GLU A 284 -6.94 1.14 20.55
C GLU A 284 -7.82 2.38 20.72
N GLU A 285 -7.21 3.52 21.05
CA GLU A 285 -7.89 4.82 21.18
C GLU A 285 -8.53 5.26 19.86
N LYS A 286 -7.79 5.13 18.74
CA LYS A 286 -8.30 5.49 17.41
C LYS A 286 -9.47 4.59 17.02
N LEU A 287 -9.46 3.30 17.32
CA LEU A 287 -10.53 2.36 16.92
C LEU A 287 -11.74 2.34 17.87
N GLY A 288 -11.59 2.80 19.12
CA GLY A 288 -12.69 3.08 20.07
C GLY A 288 -13.43 1.86 20.65
N ALA A 289 -13.52 0.75 19.91
CA ALA A 289 -14.07 -0.53 20.37
C ALA A 289 -12.98 -1.51 20.85
N GLY A 290 -11.73 -1.06 20.89
CA GLY A 290 -10.53 -1.87 21.10
C GLY A 290 -10.13 -2.69 19.86
N PRO A 291 -8.85 -3.08 19.75
CA PRO A 291 -8.41 -4.13 18.84
C PRO A 291 -9.14 -5.44 19.18
N ILE A 292 -9.25 -6.35 18.23
CA ILE A 292 -9.72 -7.70 18.52
C ILE A 292 -8.76 -8.30 19.56
N ASN A 293 -9.29 -8.53 20.76
CA ASN A 293 -8.72 -9.21 21.93
C ASN A 293 -7.20 -9.48 21.89
N PRO A 294 -6.39 -8.89 22.80
CA PRO A 294 -4.99 -9.28 22.92
C PRO A 294 -4.91 -10.76 23.27
N ALA A 295 -4.33 -11.56 22.38
CA ALA A 295 -4.01 -12.93 22.66
C ALA A 295 -2.69 -13.01 23.41
N ILE A 296 -2.70 -13.65 24.57
CA ILE A 296 -1.48 -13.94 25.32
C ILE A 296 -1.00 -15.33 24.92
N CYS A 297 0.18 -15.41 24.32
CA CYS A 297 0.88 -16.67 24.06
C CYS A 297 2.11 -16.81 24.96
N ARG A 298 2.69 -18.01 24.99
CA ARG A 298 3.92 -18.30 25.74
C ARG A 298 5.02 -18.77 24.79
N TRP A 299 6.26 -18.78 25.27
CA TRP A 299 7.35 -19.48 24.60
C TRP A 299 7.02 -20.97 24.51
N ALA A 300 7.07 -21.54 23.31
CA ALA A 300 6.84 -22.97 23.12
C ALA A 300 8.08 -23.75 23.59
N THR A 301 7.84 -24.82 24.33
CA THR A 301 8.90 -25.69 24.84
C THR A 301 8.71 -27.13 24.40
N ASP A 302 9.82 -27.83 24.17
CA ASP A 302 9.81 -29.26 23.92
C ASP A 302 9.53 -30.07 25.20
N ALA A 303 9.55 -31.40 25.08
CA ALA A 303 9.33 -32.31 26.22
C ALA A 303 10.39 -32.17 27.33
N SER A 304 11.56 -31.58 27.05
CA SER A 304 12.61 -31.31 28.02
C SER A 304 12.47 -29.94 28.70
N GLY A 305 11.53 -29.11 28.24
CA GLY A 305 11.34 -27.73 28.70
C GLY A 305 12.27 -26.73 28.01
N ALA A 306 12.95 -27.12 26.92
CA ALA A 306 13.80 -26.23 26.14
C ALA A 306 12.96 -25.45 25.11
N PHE A 307 13.31 -24.18 24.88
CA PHE A 307 12.65 -23.33 23.90
C PHE A 307 12.81 -23.90 22.48
N THR A 308 11.69 -24.02 21.75
CA THR A 308 11.68 -24.61 20.40
C THR A 308 12.04 -23.62 19.29
N GLY A 309 12.17 -22.33 19.62
CA GLY A 309 12.32 -21.26 18.62
C GLY A 309 10.99 -20.58 18.24
N GLU A 310 9.86 -21.03 18.80
CA GLU A 310 8.51 -20.60 18.42
C GLU A 310 7.66 -20.22 19.64
N VAL A 311 6.51 -19.58 19.42
CA VAL A 311 5.50 -19.32 20.47
C VAL A 311 4.34 -20.33 20.38
N THR A 312 3.58 -20.48 21.47
CA THR A 312 2.35 -21.29 21.47
C THR A 312 1.32 -20.72 20.50
N THR A 313 0.55 -21.58 19.83
CA THR A 313 -0.35 -21.20 18.73
C THR A 313 -1.84 -21.33 19.06
N ASP A 314 -2.20 -21.47 20.34
CA ASP A 314 -3.58 -21.71 20.78
C ASP A 314 -4.54 -20.59 20.36
N HIS A 315 -4.03 -19.37 20.20
CA HIS A 315 -4.79 -18.19 19.76
C HIS A 315 -5.10 -18.17 18.27
N ILE A 316 -4.42 -18.96 17.43
CA ILE A 316 -4.53 -18.86 15.97
C ILE A 316 -5.95 -19.20 15.49
N ALA A 317 -6.59 -20.23 16.03
CA ALA A 317 -7.94 -20.59 15.62
C ALA A 317 -8.98 -19.51 16.03
N PRO A 318 -9.02 -19.05 17.30
CA PRO A 318 -9.85 -17.91 17.70
C PRO A 318 -9.59 -16.63 16.89
N MET A 319 -8.32 -16.35 16.57
CA MET A 319 -7.94 -15.21 15.73
C MET A 319 -8.60 -15.28 14.35
N CYS A 320 -8.40 -16.40 13.64
CA CYS A 320 -8.97 -16.58 12.31
C CYS A 320 -10.48 -16.47 12.31
N GLU A 321 -11.16 -17.08 13.30
CA GLU A 321 -12.62 -16.99 13.44
C GLU A 321 -13.08 -15.54 13.64
N THR A 322 -12.39 -14.79 14.49
CA THR A 322 -12.79 -13.43 14.84
C THR A 322 -12.54 -12.46 13.68
N ILE A 323 -11.37 -12.53 13.04
CA ILE A 323 -11.03 -11.72 11.87
C ILE A 323 -11.98 -12.03 10.72
N LEU A 324 -12.24 -13.31 10.43
CA LEU A 324 -13.16 -13.72 9.37
C LEU A 324 -14.58 -13.19 9.63
N THR A 325 -15.08 -13.32 10.86
CA THR A 325 -16.41 -12.84 11.23
C THR A 325 -16.52 -11.33 11.10
N ARG A 326 -15.51 -10.59 11.58
CA ARG A 326 -15.49 -9.13 11.48
C ARG A 326 -15.44 -8.67 10.03
N LEU A 327 -14.50 -9.17 9.23
CA LEU A 327 -14.37 -8.82 7.82
C LEU A 327 -15.62 -9.18 7.03
N ARG A 328 -16.23 -10.36 7.24
CA ARG A 328 -17.51 -10.74 6.60
C ARG A 328 -18.62 -9.75 6.87
N SER A 329 -18.74 -9.28 8.12
CA SER A 329 -19.76 -8.31 8.50
C SER A 329 -19.53 -6.96 7.79
N LEU A 330 -18.29 -6.48 7.77
CA LEU A 330 -17.91 -5.24 7.08
C LEU A 330 -18.17 -5.33 5.56
N ILE A 331 -17.69 -6.42 4.95
CA ILE A 331 -17.89 -6.73 3.53
C ILE A 331 -19.38 -6.81 3.19
N LEU A 332 -20.19 -7.46 4.03
CA LEU A 332 -21.62 -7.59 3.77
C LEU A 332 -22.32 -6.22 3.79
N ARG A 333 -21.97 -5.33 4.72
CA ARG A 333 -22.50 -3.96 4.73
C ARG A 333 -22.17 -3.26 3.42
N GLN A 334 -20.91 -3.34 3.00
CA GLN A 334 -20.42 -2.66 1.79
C GLN A 334 -21.03 -3.23 0.51
N ILE A 335 -21.19 -4.55 0.42
CA ILE A 335 -21.95 -5.20 -0.66
C ILE A 335 -23.41 -4.73 -0.65
N ASN A 336 -24.06 -4.67 0.52
CA ASN A 336 -25.44 -4.22 0.60
C ASN A 336 -25.59 -2.74 0.24
N ASP A 337 -24.66 -1.88 0.63
CA ASP A 337 -24.69 -0.46 0.32
C ASP A 337 -24.47 -0.24 -1.18
N TYR A 338 -23.56 -1.02 -1.78
CA TYR A 338 -23.37 -1.08 -3.23
C TYR A 338 -24.68 -1.45 -3.96
N TRP A 339 -25.34 -2.54 -3.55
CA TRP A 339 -26.59 -2.98 -4.19
C TRP A 339 -27.83 -2.15 -3.80
N LYS A 340 -27.85 -1.48 -2.63
CA LYS A 340 -28.96 -0.60 -2.23
C LYS A 340 -28.90 0.74 -2.93
N ALA A 341 -27.71 1.24 -3.23
CA ALA A 341 -27.55 2.34 -4.19
C ALA A 341 -28.20 1.97 -5.54
N ASP A 342 -28.13 0.68 -5.95
CA ASP A 342 -28.79 0.18 -7.16
C ASP A 342 -30.33 -0.01 -7.04
N LEU A 343 -30.90 -0.14 -5.82
CA LEU A 343 -32.31 -0.54 -5.62
C LEU A 343 -33.23 0.52 -4.98
N SER A 344 -32.71 1.63 -4.48
CA SER A 344 -33.50 2.63 -3.71
C SER A 344 -34.23 3.70 -4.54
N ALA A 345 -34.51 3.43 -5.83
CA ALA A 345 -35.44 4.23 -6.62
C ALA A 345 -36.72 3.41 -6.90
N ASP A 346 -37.72 3.56 -6.02
CA ASP A 346 -39.06 3.00 -6.17
C ASP A 346 -39.78 3.60 -7.40
N ASP A 347 -39.65 2.96 -8.57
CA ASP A 347 -40.77 2.74 -9.51
C ASP A 347 -40.37 1.78 -10.64
N ALA A 348 -41.07 0.65 -10.73
CA ALA A 348 -40.70 -0.55 -11.50
C ALA A 348 -40.69 -0.39 -13.04
N THR A 349 -40.91 0.82 -13.58
CA THR A 349 -40.81 1.12 -15.02
C THR A 349 -39.69 2.11 -15.37
N ALA A 350 -39.18 2.86 -14.38
CA ALA A 350 -38.02 3.74 -14.52
C ALA A 350 -36.69 2.97 -14.39
N GLY A 351 -36.71 1.81 -13.71
CA GLY A 351 -35.54 0.99 -13.42
C GLY A 351 -34.71 0.53 -14.63
N ALA A 352 -35.30 0.34 -15.82
CA ALA A 352 -34.52 -0.05 -17.01
C ALA A 352 -33.76 1.13 -17.65
N VAL A 353 -34.33 2.34 -17.60
CA VAL A 353 -33.71 3.56 -18.13
C VAL A 353 -32.66 4.09 -17.15
N GLN A 354 -32.95 4.01 -15.84
CA GLN A 354 -31.98 4.35 -14.79
C GLN A 354 -30.87 3.31 -14.64
N ALA A 355 -31.13 2.01 -14.80
CA ALA A 355 -30.05 1.01 -14.83
C ALA A 355 -29.09 1.24 -16.00
N SER A 356 -29.60 1.67 -17.16
CA SER A 356 -28.77 2.05 -18.32
C SER A 356 -27.93 3.32 -18.04
N ALA A 357 -28.57 4.37 -17.49
CA ALA A 357 -27.87 5.60 -17.11
C ALA A 357 -26.83 5.39 -15.99
N HIS A 358 -27.11 4.49 -15.05
CA HIS A 358 -26.21 4.15 -13.95
C HIS A 358 -25.07 3.22 -14.39
N THR A 359 -25.32 2.25 -15.28
CA THR A 359 -24.27 1.44 -15.92
C THR A 359 -23.31 2.35 -16.70
N LEU A 360 -23.85 3.37 -17.38
CA LEU A 360 -23.05 4.40 -18.04
C LEU A 360 -22.25 5.24 -17.03
N ASP A 361 -22.85 5.65 -15.90
CA ASP A 361 -22.13 6.38 -14.85
C ASP A 361 -20.98 5.56 -14.24
N LEU A 362 -21.19 4.26 -14.04
CA LEU A 362 -20.15 3.33 -13.59
C LEU A 362 -19.03 3.16 -14.61
N GLU A 363 -19.38 2.96 -15.88
CA GLU A 363 -18.39 2.88 -16.97
C GLU A 363 -17.60 4.19 -17.08
N LEU A 364 -18.26 5.34 -16.93
CA LEU A 364 -17.60 6.65 -16.88
C LEU A 364 -16.65 6.78 -15.69
N ARG A 365 -17.06 6.34 -14.49
CA ARG A 365 -16.19 6.34 -13.29
C ARG A 365 -14.97 5.46 -13.47
N ASP A 366 -15.11 4.26 -14.04
CA ASP A 366 -13.99 3.36 -14.28
C ASP A 366 -13.02 3.90 -15.34
N HIS A 367 -13.54 4.52 -16.40
CA HIS A 367 -12.69 5.23 -17.37
C HIS A 367 -12.00 6.45 -16.77
N HIS A 368 -12.69 7.21 -15.91
CA HIS A 368 -12.11 8.37 -15.24
C HIS A 368 -11.00 7.95 -14.26
N ARG A 369 -11.25 6.91 -13.45
CA ARG A 369 -10.27 6.30 -12.55
C ARG A 369 -9.04 5.81 -13.31
N PHE A 370 -9.23 5.06 -14.39
CA PHE A 370 -8.14 4.57 -15.24
C PHE A 370 -7.31 5.72 -15.83
N ALA A 371 -7.96 6.84 -16.19
CA ALA A 371 -7.27 8.02 -16.66
C ALA A 371 -6.41 8.66 -15.57
N GLN A 372 -6.98 8.85 -14.37
CA GLN A 372 -6.29 9.43 -13.22
C GLN A 372 -5.05 8.60 -12.82
N GLU A 373 -5.17 7.27 -12.81
CA GLU A 373 -4.05 6.38 -12.47
C GLU A 373 -2.91 6.43 -13.49
N ARG A 374 -3.23 6.55 -14.79
CA ARG A 374 -2.23 6.46 -15.87
C ARG A 374 -1.68 7.80 -16.30
N GLY A 375 -2.42 8.87 -16.12
CA GLY A 375 -2.04 10.23 -16.49
C GLY A 375 -2.63 11.24 -15.52
N PRO A 376 -2.21 11.23 -14.24
CA PRO A 376 -2.73 12.16 -13.25
C PRO A 376 -2.46 13.62 -13.67
N VAL A 377 -3.45 14.49 -13.50
CA VAL A 377 -3.36 15.91 -13.93
C VAL A 377 -2.17 16.61 -13.28
N ASP A 378 -1.91 16.32 -12.01
CA ASP A 378 -0.85 16.95 -11.23
C ASP A 378 0.52 16.23 -11.36
N GLY A 379 0.55 15.06 -12.00
CA GLY A 379 1.76 14.23 -12.15
C GLY A 379 2.29 14.09 -13.57
N PHE A 380 1.56 14.59 -14.58
CA PHE A 380 1.98 14.51 -15.98
C PHE A 380 2.90 15.68 -16.35
N VAL A 381 4.14 15.38 -16.77
CA VAL A 381 5.16 16.39 -17.04
C VAL A 381 5.63 16.37 -18.50
N GLY A 382 5.71 17.56 -19.11
CA GLY A 382 6.22 17.79 -20.46
C GLY A 382 5.24 17.40 -21.58
N ARG A 383 5.78 17.20 -22.80
CA ARG A 383 5.00 16.85 -24.02
C ARG A 383 4.04 17.95 -24.50
N ASP A 384 4.36 19.22 -24.25
CA ASP A 384 3.49 20.37 -24.56
C ASP A 384 3.02 20.42 -26.02
N GLU A 385 3.92 20.10 -26.96
CA GLU A 385 3.60 20.07 -28.40
C GLU A 385 2.60 18.96 -28.74
N GLN A 386 2.77 17.76 -28.17
CA GLN A 386 1.86 16.65 -28.40
C GLN A 386 0.51 16.88 -27.74
N VAL A 387 0.49 17.45 -26.52
CA VAL A 387 -0.74 17.87 -25.83
C VAL A 387 -1.50 18.90 -26.66
N ARG A 388 -0.81 19.92 -27.18
CA ARG A 388 -1.41 20.93 -28.06
C ARG A 388 -2.00 20.30 -29.32
N THR A 389 -1.24 19.44 -29.99
CA THR A 389 -1.69 18.74 -31.21
C THR A 389 -2.96 17.92 -30.97
N LEU A 390 -3.03 17.19 -29.85
CA LEU A 390 -4.19 16.39 -29.47
C LEU A 390 -5.41 17.27 -29.16
N ARG A 391 -5.21 18.40 -28.49
CA ARG A 391 -6.27 19.37 -28.20
C ARG A 391 -6.83 19.99 -29.47
N ASP A 392 -5.96 20.43 -30.37
CA ASP A 392 -6.35 21.01 -31.66
C ASP A 392 -7.13 20.00 -32.51
N TYR A 393 -6.73 18.72 -32.47
CA TYR A 393 -7.44 17.64 -33.14
C TYR A 393 -8.85 17.41 -32.58
N LEU A 394 -9.01 17.40 -31.25
CA LEU A 394 -10.32 17.23 -30.60
C LEU A 394 -11.29 18.39 -30.89
N GLN A 395 -10.77 19.55 -31.26
CA GLN A 395 -11.54 20.74 -31.64
C GLN A 395 -11.79 20.85 -33.16
N ALA A 396 -11.12 20.03 -33.97
CA ALA A 396 -11.25 20.08 -35.42
C ALA A 396 -12.51 19.35 -35.92
N THR A 397 -13.13 19.84 -36.99
CA THR A 397 -14.29 19.21 -37.64
C THR A 397 -13.90 18.04 -38.57
N THR A 398 -12.98 17.19 -38.13
CA THR A 398 -12.44 16.06 -38.91
C THR A 398 -13.11 14.74 -38.53
N ASN A 399 -13.30 13.86 -39.52
CA ASN A 399 -13.77 12.48 -39.31
C ASN A 399 -12.65 11.44 -39.49
N ARG A 400 -11.39 11.89 -39.60
CA ARG A 400 -10.23 11.00 -39.77
C ARG A 400 -9.65 10.64 -38.40
N PRO A 401 -9.40 9.36 -38.11
CA PRO A 401 -8.80 8.95 -36.84
C PRO A 401 -7.37 9.47 -36.70
N LEU A 402 -7.05 10.03 -35.54
CA LEU A 402 -5.68 10.33 -35.13
C LEU A 402 -5.07 9.12 -34.42
N ILE A 403 -3.82 8.80 -34.74
CA ILE A 403 -3.08 7.68 -34.16
C ILE A 403 -1.88 8.23 -33.37
N VAL A 404 -1.82 7.94 -32.07
CA VAL A 404 -0.64 8.17 -31.23
C VAL A 404 0.20 6.90 -31.19
N HIS A 405 1.41 6.93 -31.74
CA HIS A 405 2.29 5.77 -31.80
C HIS A 405 3.69 6.07 -31.26
N GLY A 406 4.40 5.02 -30.86
CA GLY A 406 5.72 5.11 -30.23
C GLY A 406 6.09 3.82 -29.48
N PRO A 407 7.37 3.67 -29.05
CA PRO A 407 7.87 2.47 -28.38
C PRO A 407 7.02 2.06 -27.17
N SER A 408 7.06 0.79 -26.76
CA SER A 408 6.42 0.35 -25.52
C SER A 408 6.98 1.14 -24.32
N GLY A 409 6.14 1.44 -23.31
CA GLY A 409 6.55 2.22 -22.14
C GLY A 409 6.74 3.73 -22.36
N SER A 410 6.65 4.25 -23.59
CA SER A 410 6.86 5.68 -23.90
C SER A 410 5.79 6.66 -23.36
N GLY A 411 4.80 6.19 -22.60
CA GLY A 411 3.76 7.03 -22.00
C GLY A 411 2.57 7.37 -22.89
N LYS A 412 2.31 6.61 -23.97
CA LYS A 412 1.17 6.85 -24.88
C LYS A 412 -0.19 6.91 -24.17
N THR A 413 -0.47 5.91 -23.33
CA THR A 413 -1.71 5.84 -22.55
C THR A 413 -1.80 6.98 -21.53
N ALA A 414 -0.68 7.32 -20.89
CA ALA A 414 -0.57 8.43 -19.96
C ALA A 414 -0.89 9.78 -20.64
N LEU A 415 -0.34 10.01 -21.83
CA LEU A 415 -0.59 11.21 -22.63
C LEU A 415 -2.07 11.35 -23.01
N LEU A 416 -2.70 10.27 -23.49
CA LEU A 416 -4.12 10.28 -23.84
C LEU A 416 -5.01 10.47 -22.61
N ALA A 417 -4.66 9.82 -21.50
CA ALA A 417 -5.34 9.98 -20.22
C ALA A 417 -5.26 11.42 -19.69
N TYR A 418 -4.07 12.01 -19.72
CA TYR A 418 -3.87 13.39 -19.31
C TYR A 418 -4.71 14.36 -20.15
N VAL A 419 -4.64 14.26 -21.48
CA VAL A 419 -5.40 15.15 -22.39
C VAL A 419 -6.92 15.00 -22.20
N ALA A 420 -7.40 13.78 -21.97
CA ALA A 420 -8.83 13.51 -21.74
C ALA A 420 -9.38 14.16 -20.47
N GLN A 421 -8.53 14.42 -19.48
CA GLN A 421 -8.89 15.07 -18.21
C GLN A 421 -8.77 16.60 -18.25
N GLN A 422 -8.18 17.17 -19.31
CA GLN A 422 -8.02 18.62 -19.39
C GLN A 422 -9.36 19.31 -19.66
N PRO A 423 -9.62 20.47 -19.05
CA PRO A 423 -10.80 21.26 -19.36
C PRO A 423 -10.73 21.72 -20.83
N PHE A 424 -11.80 21.44 -21.58
CA PHE A 424 -12.00 21.97 -22.92
C PHE A 424 -12.87 23.22 -22.81
N PRO A 425 -12.49 24.34 -23.46
CA PRO A 425 -13.31 25.54 -23.42
C PRO A 425 -14.70 25.20 -24.00
N PRO A 426 -15.81 25.63 -23.35
CA PRO A 426 -17.12 25.56 -23.97
C PRO A 426 -17.01 26.31 -25.30
N GLY A 427 -17.39 25.64 -26.40
CA GLY A 427 -17.18 26.14 -27.75
C GLY A 427 -17.62 27.60 -27.86
N ALA A 428 -16.72 28.47 -28.33
CA ALA A 428 -17.04 29.85 -28.63
C ALA A 428 -18.35 29.90 -29.44
N GLU A 429 -19.27 30.77 -29.02
CA GLU A 429 -20.65 30.93 -29.49
C GLU A 429 -20.75 31.28 -30.99
N SER A 430 -20.37 30.34 -31.85
CA SER A 430 -20.45 30.45 -33.29
C SER A 430 -20.90 29.10 -33.84
N GLY A 431 -22.18 28.76 -33.58
CA GLY A 431 -22.85 27.67 -34.28
C GLY A 431 -23.44 26.54 -33.43
N GLY A 432 -23.42 26.62 -32.10
CA GLY A 432 -24.34 25.85 -31.25
C GLY A 432 -24.15 24.33 -31.20
N VAL A 433 -22.94 23.79 -31.42
CA VAL A 433 -22.64 22.37 -31.14
C VAL A 433 -21.60 22.29 -30.03
N SER A 434 -22.07 21.97 -28.82
CA SER A 434 -21.22 21.51 -27.71
C SER A 434 -20.61 20.16 -28.11
N SER A 435 -19.29 20.09 -28.26
CA SER A 435 -18.59 18.83 -28.51
C SER A 435 -18.54 17.99 -27.23
N LEU A 436 -19.27 16.87 -27.18
CA LEU A 436 -19.14 15.88 -26.12
C LEU A 436 -17.89 15.03 -26.36
N ILE A 437 -16.96 15.02 -25.40
CA ILE A 437 -15.79 14.14 -25.43
C ILE A 437 -16.14 12.86 -24.69
N LEU A 438 -16.07 11.73 -25.39
CA LEU A 438 -16.25 10.40 -24.82
C LEU A 438 -14.89 9.72 -24.70
N THR A 439 -14.46 9.50 -23.46
CA THR A 439 -13.19 8.86 -23.16
C THR A 439 -13.43 7.38 -22.88
N ARG A 440 -12.76 6.50 -23.64
CA ARG A 440 -12.87 5.06 -23.48
C ARG A 440 -11.50 4.39 -23.57
N PHE A 441 -11.08 3.77 -22.49
CA PHE A 441 -9.85 2.97 -22.43
C PHE A 441 -10.18 1.48 -22.55
N ILE A 442 -9.60 0.82 -23.54
CA ILE A 442 -9.76 -0.63 -23.69
C ILE A 442 -9.18 -1.34 -22.48
N GLY A 443 -10.03 -2.06 -21.75
CA GLY A 443 -9.68 -2.81 -20.54
C GLY A 443 -9.86 -2.05 -19.22
N ALA A 444 -10.37 -0.82 -19.24
CA ALA A 444 -10.68 -0.07 -18.02
C ALA A 444 -12.04 -0.45 -17.41
N HIS A 445 -13.03 -0.80 -18.24
CA HIS A 445 -14.34 -1.33 -17.83
C HIS A 445 -14.62 -2.67 -18.55
N PRO A 446 -15.35 -3.65 -17.98
CA PRO A 446 -15.64 -4.93 -18.64
C PRO A 446 -16.14 -4.81 -20.08
N GLU A 447 -17.05 -3.86 -20.33
CA GLU A 447 -17.67 -3.68 -21.66
C GLU A 447 -16.76 -2.97 -22.67
N SER A 448 -15.73 -2.25 -22.18
CA SER A 448 -14.77 -1.50 -23.01
C SER A 448 -13.86 -2.37 -23.87
N SER A 449 -13.88 -3.69 -23.68
CA SER A 449 -13.10 -4.66 -24.45
C SER A 449 -13.90 -5.34 -25.57
N THR A 450 -15.19 -5.02 -25.74
CA THR A 450 -16.08 -5.73 -26.67
C THR A 450 -16.71 -4.78 -27.69
N LEU A 451 -16.90 -5.28 -28.93
CA LEU A 451 -17.60 -4.55 -30.00
C LEU A 451 -19.08 -4.27 -29.70
N ARG A 452 -19.70 -5.01 -28.75
CA ARG A 452 -21.09 -4.83 -28.33
C ARG A 452 -21.28 -3.75 -27.26
N GLY A 453 -20.19 -3.32 -26.62
CA GLY A 453 -20.22 -2.23 -25.64
C GLY A 453 -20.08 -0.85 -26.27
N LEU A 454 -19.77 -0.75 -27.58
CA LEU A 454 -19.81 0.49 -28.38
C LEU A 454 -21.25 0.83 -28.75
#